data_AF-A0A517QYI7-F1
#
_entry.id   AF-A0A517QYI7-F1
#
_cell.length_a   1.000
_cell.length_b   1.000
_cell.length_c   1.000
_cell.angle_alpha   90.00
_cell.angle_beta   90.00
_cell.angle_gamma   90.00
#
_symmetry.space_group_name_H-M   'P 1'
#
loop_
_entity.id
_entity.type
_entity.pdbx_description
1 polymer ?
#
loop_
_entity_poly.entity_id
_entity_poly.type
_entity_poly.pdbx_seq_one_letter_code
_entity_poly.pdbx_strand_id
1 'polypeptide(L)'
;MSSRQPNGKGRGLLAAVLAALAVAVAIKFLAPKNDTSAIVPTAPVTVSNATRLPVVLPTTVAADDAQKEVPQSATAGHEVASAPAEPKIDRRNVPVDYFKRSAGPLPEPTAPPVTPLVPLTPEQIAEAERQIEDYLRQKLKTRRLPEVAIPLGQVANAWNADDEFGRAKNRRERYFLIARHLSVVTQLLAQDEIEVRRSGLKLASRVLSKAAFDLKDGKLAAAIADAFIVPHLDAAHPMIDQYDSRYHMLRMAVVGYGAGDQPEKMEGAIGEILKLLAGRNAADAWRLTLAKSLRKQGKETQAIAVLADIHDPSIVPAKEQLLASIQDTD
;
A
#
# COMPACT_ATOMS: atom_id res chain seq x y z
N MET A 1 -59.95 -2.25 -14.02
CA MET A 1 -59.32 -1.41 -12.98
C MET A 1 -59.05 -2.32 -11.79
N SER A 2 -57.93 -2.36 -11.09
CA SER A 2 -56.55 -1.94 -11.28
C SER A 2 -55.82 -2.59 -10.09
N SER A 3 -54.71 -3.29 -10.30
CA SER A 3 -54.03 -4.07 -9.27
C SER A 3 -53.12 -3.20 -8.38
N ARG A 4 -52.87 -3.64 -7.14
CA ARG A 4 -51.86 -3.04 -6.25
C ARG A 4 -50.91 -4.12 -5.69
N GLN A 5 -49.63 -4.01 -6.02
CA GLN A 5 -48.54 -4.62 -5.26
C GLN A 5 -48.06 -3.66 -4.15
N PRO A 6 -47.53 -4.17 -3.02
CA PRO A 6 -46.75 -3.38 -2.07
C PRO A 6 -45.28 -3.27 -2.54
N ASN A 7 -44.75 -2.04 -2.58
CA ASN A 7 -43.36 -1.76 -2.94
C ASN A 7 -42.38 -2.06 -1.80
N GLY A 8 -41.32 -2.81 -2.09
CA GLY A 8 -40.17 -2.94 -1.20
C GLY A 8 -39.24 -1.73 -1.25
N LYS A 9 -39.41 -0.75 -0.34
CA LYS A 9 -38.45 0.35 -0.12
C LYS A 9 -37.98 0.35 1.34
N GLY A 10 -36.86 -0.32 1.62
CA GLY A 10 -36.33 -0.44 2.98
C GLY A 10 -34.87 -0.84 3.16
N ARG A 11 -34.07 -0.98 2.09
CA ARG A 11 -32.66 -1.42 2.18
C ARG A 11 -31.62 -0.50 1.52
N GLY A 12 -32.05 0.53 0.76
CA GLY A 12 -31.12 1.46 0.11
C GLY A 12 -30.49 2.51 1.04
N LEU A 13 -31.18 2.90 2.12
CA LEU A 13 -30.77 4.06 2.92
C LEU A 13 -29.57 3.78 3.85
N LEU A 14 -29.40 2.55 4.35
CA LEU A 14 -28.28 2.19 5.24
C LEU A 14 -26.94 2.10 4.50
N ALA A 15 -26.94 1.68 3.23
CA ALA A 15 -25.72 1.57 2.43
C ALA A 15 -25.16 2.97 2.05
N ALA A 16 -26.04 3.94 1.78
CA ALA A 16 -25.65 5.31 1.46
C ALA A 16 -25.01 6.05 2.65
N VAL A 17 -25.50 5.82 3.87
CA VAL A 17 -24.95 6.46 5.09
C VAL A 17 -23.55 5.94 5.43
N LEU A 18 -23.27 4.66 5.18
CA LEU A 18 -21.93 4.08 5.42
C LEU A 18 -20.88 4.56 4.40
N ALA A 19 -21.27 4.80 3.14
CA ALA A 19 -20.36 5.37 2.14
C ALA A 19 -20.02 6.85 2.44
N ALA A 20 -20.98 7.63 2.95
CA ALA A 20 -20.77 9.04 3.28
C ALA A 20 -19.86 9.26 4.50
N LEU A 21 -19.88 8.36 5.50
CA LEU A 21 -19.02 8.48 6.68
C LEU A 21 -17.53 8.24 6.39
N ALA A 22 -17.19 7.46 5.37
CA ALA A 22 -15.80 7.15 5.03
C ALA A 22 -15.02 8.34 4.43
N VAL A 23 -15.71 9.34 3.87
CA VAL A 23 -15.10 10.51 3.21
C VAL A 23 -15.06 11.74 4.14
N ALA A 24 -16.00 11.84 5.09
CA ALA A 24 -16.13 13.02 5.97
C ALA A 24 -15.07 13.12 7.09
N VAL A 25 -14.38 12.03 7.45
CA VAL A 25 -13.35 12.00 8.52
C VAL A 25 -12.00 12.58 8.04
N ALA A 26 -11.88 12.96 6.75
CA ALA A 26 -10.64 13.46 6.17
C ALA A 26 -10.46 14.99 6.20
N ILE A 27 -11.53 15.80 6.38
CA ILE A 27 -11.47 17.26 6.15
C ILE A 27 -12.26 18.07 7.20
N LYS A 28 -11.76 18.13 8.45
CA LYS A 28 -11.97 19.30 9.34
C LYS A 28 -11.01 19.30 10.54
N PHE A 29 -10.52 20.50 10.87
CA PHE A 29 -9.62 20.91 11.96
C PHE A 29 -8.14 21.17 11.64
N LEU A 30 -7.96 22.19 10.80
CA LEU A 30 -6.92 23.22 10.88
C LEU A 30 -7.53 24.50 11.50
N ALA A 31 -6.81 25.43 12.14
CA ALA A 31 -5.41 25.39 12.59
C ALA A 31 -5.16 25.98 14.01
N PRO A 32 -4.78 27.26 14.25
CA PRO A 32 -3.64 27.48 15.16
C PRO A 32 -3.85 28.46 16.33
N LYS A 33 -2.93 28.41 17.30
CA LYS A 33 -2.47 29.60 18.04
C LYS A 33 -0.94 29.53 18.20
N ASN A 34 -0.30 30.67 17.95
CA ASN A 34 1.12 30.89 18.21
C ASN A 34 1.37 31.00 19.72
N ASP A 35 2.59 30.73 20.16
CA ASP A 35 3.26 31.61 21.13
C ASP A 35 4.80 31.54 21.00
N THR A 36 5.44 32.64 21.39
CA THR A 36 6.82 32.98 21.01
C THR A 36 7.76 32.95 22.23
N SER A 37 8.89 32.25 22.15
CA SER A 37 10.08 32.38 23.03
C SER A 37 11.25 31.60 22.40
N ALA A 38 12.36 32.16 21.92
CA ALA A 38 13.38 33.05 22.53
C ALA A 38 14.56 32.31 23.20
N ILE A 39 15.72 32.34 22.50
CA ILE A 39 17.14 32.52 22.95
C ILE A 39 17.61 31.73 24.20
N VAL A 40 18.67 30.90 24.16
CA VAL A 40 20.11 31.24 24.43
C VAL A 40 21.01 30.01 24.13
N PRO A 41 22.26 30.16 23.66
CA PRO A 41 23.14 29.04 23.26
C PRO A 41 24.13 28.59 24.37
N THR A 42 24.67 27.38 24.25
CA THR A 42 25.94 26.96 24.88
C THR A 42 26.73 25.98 24.01
N ALA A 43 28.05 25.98 24.22
CA ALA A 43 29.07 25.49 23.29
C ALA A 43 29.44 23.99 23.51
N PRO A 44 30.38 23.40 22.75
CA PRO A 44 30.48 21.94 22.57
C PRO A 44 31.21 21.22 23.70
N VAL A 45 30.95 19.90 23.80
CA VAL A 45 31.79 18.96 24.55
C VAL A 45 32.32 17.88 23.61
N THR A 46 33.61 17.61 23.73
CA THR A 46 34.45 16.85 22.80
C THR A 46 34.27 15.32 22.93
N VAL A 47 34.68 14.62 21.88
CA VAL A 47 34.65 13.16 21.68
C VAL A 47 35.45 12.38 22.73
N SER A 48 34.99 11.19 23.11
CA SER A 48 35.87 10.04 23.44
C SER A 48 35.15 8.68 23.25
N ASN A 49 35.92 7.66 22.87
CA ASN A 49 35.47 6.35 22.39
C ASN A 49 35.39 5.27 23.50
N ALA A 50 34.39 4.38 23.38
CA ALA A 50 34.41 2.96 23.80
C ALA A 50 33.19 2.27 23.11
N THR A 51 33.33 1.41 22.09
CA THR A 51 33.75 -0.02 22.08
C THR A 51 32.86 -0.95 22.92
N ARG A 52 32.40 -2.06 22.31
CA ARG A 52 31.68 -3.25 22.87
C ARG A 52 30.14 -3.11 23.03
N LEU A 53 29.27 -4.08 22.72
CA LEU A 53 29.36 -5.45 22.13
C LEU A 53 27.99 -5.79 21.43
N PRO A 54 27.90 -6.76 20.50
CA PRO A 54 26.62 -7.20 19.93
C PRO A 54 25.83 -8.13 20.86
N VAL A 55 24.49 -8.06 20.82
CA VAL A 55 23.59 -8.97 21.54
C VAL A 55 23.21 -10.14 20.64
N VAL A 56 23.49 -11.36 21.12
CA VAL A 56 23.12 -12.61 20.45
C VAL A 56 21.72 -13.04 20.91
N LEU A 57 20.84 -13.36 19.95
CA LEU A 57 19.56 -14.05 20.23
C LEU A 57 19.76 -15.57 20.13
N PRO A 58 19.17 -16.38 21.03
CA PRO A 58 19.27 -17.83 20.96
C PRO A 58 18.28 -18.42 19.94
N THR A 59 18.80 -19.29 19.06
CA THR A 59 18.01 -20.21 18.25
C THR A 59 17.84 -21.53 19.00
N THR A 60 16.62 -22.08 19.05
CA THR A 60 16.41 -23.50 19.35
C THR A 60 15.36 -24.09 18.42
N VAL A 61 15.77 -25.12 17.68
CA VAL A 61 14.93 -26.03 16.90
C VAL A 61 14.90 -27.37 17.64
N ALA A 62 13.72 -28.00 17.75
CA ALA A 62 13.57 -29.45 17.81
C ALA A 62 12.10 -29.84 17.60
N ALA A 63 11.87 -30.87 16.79
CA ALA A 63 10.63 -31.63 16.77
C ALA A 63 10.75 -32.84 17.73
N ASP A 64 9.66 -33.51 18.08
CA ASP A 64 9.43 -34.88 17.57
C ASP A 64 7.99 -35.38 17.81
N ASP A 65 7.64 -36.49 17.13
CA ASP A 65 6.31 -37.11 17.03
C ASP A 65 5.85 -37.92 18.27
N ALA A 66 4.52 -38.06 18.42
CA ALA A 66 3.91 -39.26 19.01
C ALA A 66 2.45 -39.47 18.57
N GLN A 67 2.18 -40.55 17.84
CA GLN A 67 0.82 -41.09 17.64
C GLN A 67 0.44 -42.02 18.80
N LYS A 68 -0.83 -42.00 19.27
CA LYS A 68 -1.68 -43.22 19.31
C LYS A 68 -3.11 -43.03 19.86
N GLU A 69 -4.01 -43.75 19.17
CA GLU A 69 -5.18 -44.52 19.66
C GLU A 69 -6.43 -43.84 20.28
N VAL A 70 -7.55 -44.45 19.91
CA VAL A 70 -8.95 -44.12 20.20
C VAL A 70 -9.54 -45.26 21.04
N PRO A 71 -10.57 -45.01 21.87
CA PRO A 71 -11.72 -45.90 21.89
C PRO A 71 -13.06 -45.17 21.70
N GLN A 72 -14.04 -45.91 21.17
CA GLN A 72 -15.38 -45.45 20.80
C GLN A 72 -16.45 -45.69 21.88
N SER A 73 -17.65 -45.13 21.64
CA SER A 73 -18.97 -45.41 22.26
C SER A 73 -19.37 -44.47 23.42
N ALA A 74 -20.63 -44.03 23.58
CA ALA A 74 -21.87 -44.36 22.86
C ALA A 74 -22.88 -43.19 22.76
N THR A 75 -23.78 -43.30 21.77
CA THR A 75 -25.10 -42.66 21.55
C THR A 75 -25.77 -41.80 22.62
N ALA A 76 -26.27 -40.63 22.18
CA ALA A 76 -27.68 -40.23 22.32
C ALA A 76 -28.09 -39.36 21.11
N GLY A 77 -29.27 -39.59 20.53
CA GLY A 77 -29.66 -38.97 19.26
C GLY A 77 -30.51 -37.71 19.39
N HIS A 78 -30.54 -36.90 18.32
CA HIS A 78 -31.61 -35.95 18.01
C HIS A 78 -31.79 -35.90 16.49
N GLU A 79 -33.01 -36.21 16.02
CA GLU A 79 -33.40 -35.97 14.63
C GLU A 79 -33.56 -34.46 14.39
N VAL A 80 -32.90 -33.94 13.35
CA VAL A 80 -33.22 -32.64 12.76
C VAL A 80 -33.24 -32.81 11.25
N ALA A 81 -34.28 -32.25 10.62
CA ALA A 81 -34.66 -32.53 9.24
C ALA A 81 -33.58 -32.21 8.20
N SER A 82 -33.52 -33.03 7.15
CA SER A 82 -32.65 -32.87 5.99
C SER A 82 -32.83 -31.52 5.28
N ALA A 83 -31.73 -30.76 5.17
CA ALA A 83 -31.59 -29.70 4.17
C ALA A 83 -31.11 -30.31 2.84
N PRO A 84 -31.51 -29.77 1.67
CA PRO A 84 -31.02 -30.25 0.38
C PRO A 84 -29.52 -30.00 0.23
N ALA A 85 -28.81 -30.99 -0.29
CA ALA A 85 -27.35 -30.96 -0.40
C ALA A 85 -26.85 -29.81 -1.31
N GLU A 86 -25.84 -29.08 -0.83
CA GLU A 86 -25.08 -28.16 -1.67
C GLU A 86 -24.40 -28.94 -2.83
N PRO A 87 -24.38 -28.39 -4.06
CA PRO A 87 -23.66 -29.03 -5.15
C PRO A 87 -22.16 -29.01 -4.84
N LYS A 88 -21.57 -30.20 -4.65
CA LYS A 88 -20.12 -30.37 -4.53
C LYS A 88 -19.47 -29.94 -5.86
N ILE A 89 -18.97 -28.71 -5.90
CA ILE A 89 -18.17 -28.21 -7.02
C ILE A 89 -16.85 -28.99 -7.02
N ASP A 90 -16.70 -29.90 -7.99
CA ASP A 90 -15.44 -30.60 -8.23
C ASP A 90 -14.38 -29.60 -8.71
N ARG A 91 -13.46 -29.25 -7.79
CA ARG A 91 -12.38 -28.29 -8.04
C ARG A 91 -11.34 -28.78 -9.06
N ARG A 92 -11.45 -30.01 -9.57
CA ARG A 92 -10.52 -30.57 -10.56
C ARG A 92 -10.92 -30.29 -12.02
N ASN A 93 -12.12 -29.76 -12.26
CA ASN A 93 -12.65 -29.50 -13.61
C ASN A 93 -13.26 -28.09 -13.75
N VAL A 94 -12.53 -27.06 -13.34
CA VAL A 94 -12.85 -25.67 -13.73
C VAL A 94 -12.23 -25.40 -15.11
N PRO A 95 -13.01 -25.08 -16.16
CA PRO A 95 -12.45 -24.74 -17.47
C PRO A 95 -11.56 -23.49 -17.38
N VAL A 96 -10.35 -23.58 -17.94
CA VAL A 96 -9.31 -22.54 -17.90
C VAL A 96 -9.70 -21.27 -18.70
N ASP A 97 -10.81 -21.33 -19.45
CA ASP A 97 -11.22 -20.29 -20.40
C ASP A 97 -11.86 -19.04 -19.79
N TYR A 98 -12.05 -18.97 -18.47
CA TYR A 98 -12.58 -17.76 -17.81
C TYR A 98 -11.66 -16.53 -17.94
N PHE A 99 -10.37 -16.73 -18.25
CA PHE A 99 -9.41 -15.67 -18.57
C PHE A 99 -9.21 -15.43 -20.08
N LYS A 100 -9.92 -16.14 -20.96
CA LYS A 100 -9.77 -16.07 -22.43
C LYS A 100 -10.94 -15.42 -23.18
N ARG A 101 -11.65 -14.48 -22.56
CA ARG A 101 -12.37 -13.45 -23.35
C ARG A 101 -11.40 -12.35 -23.77
N SER A 102 -10.58 -12.68 -24.77
CA SER A 102 -9.80 -11.71 -25.53
C SER A 102 -10.76 -10.71 -26.20
N ALA A 103 -10.81 -9.49 -25.67
CA ALA A 103 -11.22 -8.36 -26.49
C ALA A 103 -10.31 -8.27 -27.73
N GLY A 104 -10.84 -7.79 -28.85
CA GLY A 104 -10.06 -7.60 -30.07
C GLY A 104 -8.87 -6.65 -29.86
N PRO A 105 -7.94 -6.57 -30.84
CA PRO A 105 -6.80 -5.66 -30.75
C PRO A 105 -7.29 -4.23 -30.47
N LEU A 106 -6.64 -3.58 -29.51
CA LEU A 106 -7.04 -2.27 -29.01
C LEU A 106 -6.93 -1.21 -30.12
N PRO A 107 -7.87 -0.24 -30.23
CA PRO A 107 -7.52 1.04 -30.80
C PRO A 107 -6.40 1.66 -29.96
N GLU A 108 -5.48 2.40 -30.58
CA GLU A 108 -4.42 3.08 -29.84
C GLU A 108 -5.03 4.01 -28.77
N PRO A 109 -4.41 4.10 -27.57
CA PRO A 109 -4.92 4.96 -26.51
C PRO A 109 -4.95 6.41 -26.99
N THR A 110 -6.13 7.01 -26.98
CA THR A 110 -6.36 8.40 -27.41
C THR A 110 -5.78 9.42 -26.43
N ALA A 111 -5.59 9.01 -25.18
CA ALA A 111 -4.97 9.85 -24.15
C ALA A 111 -3.47 10.11 -24.44
N PRO A 112 -2.97 11.34 -24.20
CA PRO A 112 -1.57 11.67 -24.38
C PRO A 112 -0.66 10.81 -23.48
N PRO A 113 0.60 10.57 -23.87
CA PRO A 113 1.54 9.79 -23.07
C PRO A 113 1.75 10.44 -21.69
N VAL A 114 1.47 9.67 -20.65
CA VAL A 114 1.69 10.06 -19.25
C VAL A 114 3.17 10.27 -18.95
N THR A 115 3.46 11.17 -18.02
CA THR A 115 4.82 11.43 -17.53
C THR A 115 5.47 10.11 -17.06
N PRO A 116 6.66 9.71 -17.56
CA PRO A 116 7.26 8.45 -17.16
C PRO A 116 7.68 8.47 -15.68
N LEU A 117 7.58 7.32 -15.01
CA LEU A 117 8.14 7.16 -13.67
C LEU A 117 9.68 7.10 -13.77
N VAL A 118 10.34 8.18 -13.34
CA VAL A 118 11.80 8.27 -13.28
C VAL A 118 12.26 7.86 -11.86
N PRO A 119 13.02 6.77 -11.69
CA PRO A 119 13.61 6.44 -10.39
C PRO A 119 14.71 7.45 -10.04
N LEU A 120 14.90 7.69 -8.74
CA LEU A 120 16.01 8.51 -8.24
C LEU A 120 17.37 7.90 -8.57
N THR A 121 18.38 8.74 -8.81
CA THR A 121 19.78 8.30 -8.93
C THR A 121 20.31 7.80 -7.58
N PRO A 122 21.37 6.97 -7.52
CA PRO A 122 21.92 6.48 -6.25
C PRO A 122 22.27 7.59 -5.25
N GLU A 123 22.76 8.74 -5.72
CA GLU A 123 23.03 9.91 -4.89
C GLU A 123 21.75 10.54 -4.31
N GLN A 124 20.70 10.63 -5.12
CA GLN A 124 19.39 11.13 -4.71
C GLN A 124 18.67 10.15 -3.75
N ILE A 125 18.86 8.84 -3.92
CA ILE A 125 18.38 7.81 -2.99
C ILE A 125 19.05 8.01 -1.63
N ALA A 126 20.39 8.07 -1.59
CA ALA A 126 21.14 8.24 -0.35
C ALA A 126 20.79 9.57 0.36
N GLU A 127 20.49 10.63 -0.38
CA GLU A 127 19.99 11.89 0.19
C GLU A 127 18.54 11.77 0.70
N ALA A 128 17.65 11.07 -0.02
CA ALA A 128 16.30 10.81 0.45
C ALA A 128 16.28 9.94 1.73
N GLU A 129 17.14 8.92 1.82
CA GLU A 129 17.33 8.11 3.03
C GLU A 129 17.77 8.98 4.22
N ARG A 130 18.78 9.87 4.05
CA ARG A 130 19.20 10.81 5.10
C ARG A 130 18.07 11.75 5.54
N GLN A 131 17.29 12.28 4.60
CA GLN A 131 16.15 13.14 4.92
C GLN A 131 15.06 12.40 5.71
N ILE A 132 14.83 11.12 5.41
CA ILE A 132 13.94 10.25 6.19
C ILE A 132 14.53 10.01 7.59
N GLU A 133 15.82 9.73 7.70
CA GLU A 133 16.49 9.55 8.98
C GLU A 133 16.37 10.79 9.89
N ASP A 134 16.73 11.97 9.38
CA ASP A 134 16.70 13.21 10.16
C ASP A 134 15.27 13.61 10.53
N TYR A 135 14.29 13.35 9.66
CA TYR A 135 12.87 13.48 9.98
C TYR A 135 12.47 12.56 11.15
N LEU A 136 12.89 11.29 11.13
CA LEU A 136 12.59 10.33 12.20
C LEU A 136 13.31 10.68 13.50
N ARG A 137 14.56 11.16 13.44
CA ARG A 137 15.31 11.67 14.62
C ARG A 137 14.57 12.84 15.26
N GLN A 138 14.06 13.78 14.45
CA GLN A 138 13.25 14.91 14.91
C GLN A 138 11.95 14.45 15.57
N LYS A 139 11.19 13.52 14.95
CA LYS A 139 9.93 12.98 15.52
C LYS A 139 10.15 12.22 16.83
N LEU A 140 11.22 11.45 16.92
CA LEU A 140 11.55 10.63 18.08
C LEU A 140 12.25 11.39 19.20
N LYS A 141 12.77 12.60 18.91
CA LYS A 141 13.63 13.40 19.79
C LYS A 141 14.86 12.61 20.24
N THR A 142 15.54 11.97 19.28
CA THR A 142 16.74 11.15 19.51
C THR A 142 17.93 11.65 18.69
N ARG A 143 19.15 11.37 19.16
CA ARG A 143 20.40 11.63 18.40
C ARG A 143 20.78 10.49 17.45
N ARG A 144 20.30 9.28 17.71
CA ARG A 144 20.53 8.08 16.89
C ARG A 144 19.24 7.30 16.71
N LEU A 145 19.04 6.74 15.53
CA LEU A 145 17.95 5.83 15.25
C LEU A 145 18.28 4.41 15.73
N PRO A 146 17.28 3.54 15.93
CA PRO A 146 17.52 2.13 16.18
C PRO A 146 18.06 1.44 14.93
N GLU A 147 19.31 0.99 14.98
CA GLU A 147 19.93 0.16 13.96
C GLU A 147 19.77 -1.33 14.32
N VAL A 148 19.53 -2.18 13.32
CA VAL A 148 19.41 -3.65 13.51
C VAL A 148 20.25 -4.34 12.45
N ALA A 149 21.34 -4.99 12.85
CA ALA A 149 22.19 -5.74 11.93
C ALA A 149 21.47 -6.99 11.41
N ILE A 150 21.44 -7.15 10.08
CA ILE A 150 20.92 -8.35 9.40
C ILE A 150 22.10 -9.09 8.75
N PRO A 151 22.32 -10.38 9.07
CA PRO A 151 23.29 -11.24 8.38
C PRO A 151 23.07 -11.30 6.85
N LEU A 152 24.17 -11.48 6.12
CA LEU A 152 24.12 -11.71 4.66
C LEU A 152 23.32 -12.98 4.34
N GLY A 153 22.48 -12.92 3.31
CA GLY A 153 21.57 -14.01 2.92
C GLY A 153 20.32 -14.17 3.80
N GLN A 154 20.19 -13.42 4.91
CA GLN A 154 19.01 -13.54 5.77
C GLN A 154 17.84 -12.68 5.29
N VAL A 155 16.74 -13.32 4.91
CA VAL A 155 15.46 -12.66 4.60
C VAL A 155 14.76 -12.14 5.85
N ALA A 156 14.07 -11.01 5.76
CA ALA A 156 13.19 -10.53 6.84
C ALA A 156 11.75 -11.01 6.66
N ASN A 157 11.12 -11.46 7.76
CA ASN A 157 9.69 -11.72 7.78
C ASN A 157 8.90 -10.40 7.94
N ALA A 158 8.37 -9.90 6.83
CA ALA A 158 7.57 -8.67 6.80
C ALA A 158 6.28 -8.74 7.65
N TRP A 159 5.77 -9.94 7.97
CA TRP A 159 4.58 -10.09 8.82
C TRP A 159 4.84 -9.80 10.30
N ASN A 160 6.07 -10.03 10.79
CA ASN A 160 6.45 -9.65 12.15
C ASN A 160 6.30 -8.13 12.38
N ALA A 161 6.51 -7.32 11.33
CA ALA A 161 6.32 -5.88 11.42
C ALA A 161 4.85 -5.52 11.72
N ASP A 162 3.87 -6.17 11.08
CA ASP A 162 2.45 -5.91 11.34
C ASP A 162 2.06 -6.21 12.79
N ASP A 163 2.55 -7.33 13.34
CA ASP A 163 2.36 -7.70 14.74
C ASP A 163 2.94 -6.65 15.70
N GLU A 164 4.15 -6.16 15.42
CA GLU A 164 4.80 -5.13 16.24
C GLU A 164 4.09 -3.77 16.13
N PHE A 165 3.67 -3.37 14.93
CA PHE A 165 2.86 -2.16 14.74
C PHE A 165 1.48 -2.28 15.42
N GLY A 166 0.88 -3.48 15.46
CA GLY A 166 -0.35 -3.78 16.18
C GLY A 166 -0.21 -3.68 17.71
N ARG A 167 0.99 -3.96 18.25
CA ARG A 167 1.32 -3.84 19.68
C ARG A 167 1.72 -2.42 20.10
N ALA A 168 2.07 -1.54 19.14
CA ALA A 168 2.48 -0.16 19.41
C ALA A 168 1.32 0.70 19.93
N LYS A 169 1.45 1.16 21.18
CA LYS A 169 0.42 1.86 21.96
C LYS A 169 0.29 3.34 21.60
N ASN A 170 1.34 3.95 21.04
CA ASN A 170 1.36 5.38 20.75
C ASN A 170 2.12 5.72 19.45
N ARG A 171 1.93 6.97 18.99
CA ARG A 171 2.52 7.48 17.74
C ARG A 171 4.06 7.46 17.75
N ARG A 172 4.71 7.63 18.91
CA ARG A 172 6.17 7.64 19.04
C ARG A 172 6.77 6.24 18.84
N GLU A 173 6.16 5.22 19.45
CA GLU A 173 6.52 3.81 19.23
C GLU A 173 6.39 3.42 17.75
N ARG A 174 5.33 3.88 17.06
CA ARG A 174 5.17 3.64 15.62
C ARG A 174 6.28 4.29 14.79
N TYR A 175 6.68 5.54 15.05
CA TYR A 175 7.85 6.14 14.40
C TYR A 175 9.16 5.39 14.70
N PHE A 176 9.30 4.82 15.91
CA PHE A 176 10.48 4.04 16.29
C PHE A 176 10.55 2.72 15.53
N LEU A 177 9.42 2.02 15.41
CA LEU A 177 9.31 0.81 14.58
C LEU A 177 9.57 1.11 13.11
N ILE A 178 9.07 2.22 12.55
CA ILE A 178 9.42 2.65 11.19
C ILE A 178 10.93 2.82 11.05
N ALA A 179 11.58 3.60 11.91
CA ALA A 179 13.03 3.81 11.84
C ALA A 179 13.81 2.49 11.89
N ARG A 180 13.43 1.60 12.81
CA ARG A 180 14.06 0.28 12.97
C ARG A 180 13.87 -0.60 11.73
N HIS A 181 12.66 -0.64 11.17
CA HIS A 181 12.40 -1.45 9.97
C HIS A 181 13.00 -0.84 8.71
N LEU A 182 13.16 0.48 8.60
CA LEU A 182 13.89 1.09 7.48
C LEU A 182 15.39 0.76 7.52
N SER A 183 16.02 0.76 8.71
CA SER A 183 17.40 0.27 8.87
C SER A 183 17.58 -1.18 8.37
N VAL A 184 16.58 -2.03 8.60
CA VAL A 184 16.52 -3.40 8.05
C VAL A 184 16.31 -3.39 6.53
N VAL A 185 15.40 -2.57 6.01
CA VAL A 185 15.15 -2.43 4.56
C VAL A 185 16.42 -2.03 3.80
N THR A 186 17.14 -1.00 4.23
CA THR A 186 18.40 -0.57 3.59
C THR A 186 19.41 -1.72 3.51
N GLN A 187 19.58 -2.48 4.58
CA GLN A 187 20.49 -3.64 4.61
C GLN A 187 20.06 -4.81 3.73
N LEU A 188 18.77 -5.02 3.52
CA LEU A 188 18.24 -6.08 2.65
C LEU A 188 18.33 -5.70 1.18
N LEU A 189 18.04 -4.44 0.85
CA LEU A 189 18.08 -3.93 -0.52
C LEU A 189 19.51 -3.78 -1.05
N ALA A 190 20.49 -3.60 -0.17
CA ALA A 190 21.91 -3.54 -0.50
C ALA A 190 22.59 -4.90 -0.77
N GLN A 191 21.90 -6.04 -0.64
CA GLN A 191 22.48 -7.36 -0.90
C GLN A 191 22.24 -7.81 -2.36
N ASP A 192 23.16 -8.57 -2.92
CA ASP A 192 23.05 -9.03 -4.32
C ASP A 192 21.88 -10.01 -4.56
N GLU A 193 21.51 -10.79 -3.53
CA GLU A 193 20.52 -11.87 -3.66
C GLU A 193 19.10 -11.34 -3.86
N ILE A 194 18.49 -11.76 -4.98
CA ILE A 194 17.17 -11.30 -5.42
C ILE A 194 16.06 -11.55 -4.38
N GLU A 195 16.07 -12.70 -3.69
CA GLU A 195 15.08 -13.03 -2.67
C GLU A 195 15.24 -12.20 -1.39
N VAL A 196 16.48 -11.82 -1.06
CA VAL A 196 16.77 -10.91 0.06
C VAL A 196 16.27 -9.50 -0.27
N ARG A 197 16.57 -8.97 -1.46
CA ARG A 197 16.04 -7.68 -1.92
C ARG A 197 14.50 -7.68 -2.00
N ARG A 198 13.88 -8.78 -2.45
CA ARG A 198 12.41 -8.97 -2.39
C ARG A 198 11.87 -8.93 -0.97
N SER A 199 12.56 -9.51 0.00
CA SER A 199 12.17 -9.39 1.41
C SER A 199 12.26 -7.95 1.92
N GLY A 200 13.25 -7.19 1.46
CA GLY A 200 13.37 -5.73 1.65
C GLY A 200 12.15 -4.97 1.12
N LEU A 201 11.76 -5.21 -0.14
CA LEU A 201 10.55 -4.63 -0.75
C LEU A 201 9.26 -4.96 0.02
N LYS A 202 9.08 -6.21 0.45
CA LYS A 202 7.93 -6.65 1.27
C LYS A 202 7.85 -5.87 2.58
N LEU A 203 8.99 -5.60 3.22
CA LEU A 203 9.04 -4.84 4.46
C LEU A 203 8.84 -3.34 4.21
N ALA A 204 9.47 -2.79 3.18
CA ALA A 204 9.32 -1.39 2.78
C ALA A 204 7.86 -1.03 2.48
N SER A 205 7.13 -1.90 1.77
CA SER A 205 5.72 -1.66 1.45
C SER A 205 4.82 -1.67 2.69
N ARG A 206 5.09 -2.53 3.67
CA ARG A 206 4.42 -2.51 4.99
C ARG A 206 4.72 -1.22 5.73
N VAL A 207 5.99 -0.83 5.82
CA VAL A 207 6.43 0.40 6.51
C VAL A 207 5.80 1.66 5.88
N LEU A 208 5.74 1.73 4.54
CA LEU A 208 5.02 2.78 3.80
C LEU A 208 3.53 2.80 4.18
N SER A 209 2.87 1.64 4.18
CA SER A 209 1.45 1.51 4.57
C SER A 209 1.19 2.06 5.98
N LYS A 210 2.08 1.77 6.93
CA LYS A 210 1.99 2.28 8.31
C LYS A 210 2.25 3.78 8.41
N ALA A 211 3.16 4.33 7.61
CA ALA A 211 3.33 5.78 7.48
C ALA A 211 2.06 6.44 6.93
N ALA A 212 1.49 5.91 5.84
CA ALA A 212 0.33 6.47 5.16
C ALA A 212 -0.96 6.41 5.99
N PHE A 213 -1.29 5.25 6.57
CA PHE A 213 -2.60 5.02 7.21
C PHE A 213 -2.55 5.13 8.75
N ASP A 214 -1.62 4.43 9.40
CA ASP A 214 -1.56 4.33 10.86
C ASP A 214 -0.99 5.59 11.54
N LEU A 215 -0.15 6.35 10.82
CA LEU A 215 0.42 7.62 11.26
C LEU A 215 -0.21 8.84 10.58
N LYS A 216 -0.88 8.66 9.42
CA LYS A 216 -1.33 9.75 8.54
C LYS A 216 -0.19 10.72 8.21
N ASP A 217 0.99 10.17 7.93
CA ASP A 217 2.23 10.90 7.63
C ASP A 217 2.56 10.74 6.14
N GLY A 218 1.82 11.46 5.31
CA GLY A 218 1.93 11.41 3.86
C GLY A 218 3.33 11.79 3.35
N LYS A 219 3.98 12.78 3.96
CA LYS A 219 5.34 13.18 3.61
C LYS A 219 6.32 12.02 3.81
N LEU A 220 6.23 11.32 4.94
CA LEU A 220 7.06 10.14 5.20
C LEU A 220 6.71 8.99 4.25
N ALA A 221 5.43 8.74 3.97
CA ALA A 221 5.01 7.68 3.06
C ALA A 221 5.50 7.90 1.61
N ALA A 222 5.43 9.12 1.09
CA ALA A 222 5.97 9.48 -0.22
C ALA A 222 7.51 9.37 -0.26
N ALA A 223 8.21 9.83 0.78
CA ALA A 223 9.66 9.69 0.85
C ALA A 223 10.10 8.20 0.89
N ILE A 224 9.36 7.34 1.60
CA ILE A 224 9.61 5.89 1.58
C ILE A 224 9.38 5.30 0.17
N ALA A 225 8.39 5.78 -0.57
CA ALA A 225 8.17 5.36 -1.97
C ALA A 225 9.35 5.71 -2.86
N ASP A 226 9.85 6.95 -2.75
CA ASP A 226 10.99 7.47 -3.52
C ASP A 226 12.31 6.76 -3.22
N ALA A 227 12.60 6.48 -1.95
CA ALA A 227 13.88 5.88 -1.55
C ALA A 227 13.90 4.35 -1.72
N PHE A 228 12.82 3.66 -1.31
CA PHE A 228 12.85 2.21 -1.09
C PHE A 228 11.98 1.39 -2.04
N ILE A 229 10.98 1.98 -2.68
CA ILE A 229 10.05 1.24 -3.55
C ILE A 229 10.39 1.43 -5.03
N VAL A 230 10.34 2.67 -5.51
CA VAL A 230 10.48 2.98 -6.95
C VAL A 230 11.87 2.63 -7.52
N PRO A 231 13.00 2.91 -6.85
CA PRO A 231 14.32 2.59 -7.40
C PRO A 231 14.64 1.10 -7.43
N HIS A 232 13.89 0.29 -6.66
CA HIS A 232 14.14 -1.14 -6.45
C HIS A 232 13.11 -2.03 -7.16
N LEU A 233 12.37 -1.49 -8.13
CA LEU A 233 11.37 -2.22 -8.93
C LEU A 233 11.97 -3.30 -9.84
N ASP A 234 13.30 -3.36 -9.98
CA ASP A 234 14.02 -4.46 -10.63
C ASP A 234 14.00 -5.74 -9.78
N ALA A 235 14.02 -5.61 -8.45
CA ALA A 235 13.97 -6.74 -7.54
C ALA A 235 12.56 -7.35 -7.42
N ALA A 236 11.52 -6.60 -7.76
CA ALA A 236 10.13 -6.99 -7.60
C ALA A 236 9.77 -8.28 -8.39
N HIS A 237 8.78 -9.02 -7.90
CA HIS A 237 8.35 -10.26 -8.55
C HIS A 237 7.60 -9.96 -9.88
N PRO A 238 7.82 -10.74 -10.96
CA PRO A 238 7.19 -10.46 -12.25
C PRO A 238 5.70 -10.84 -12.31
N MET A 239 5.26 -11.88 -11.59
CA MET A 239 3.84 -12.29 -11.57
C MET A 239 3.01 -11.33 -10.71
N ILE A 240 1.92 -10.82 -11.28
CA ILE A 240 1.06 -9.73 -10.74
C ILE A 240 0.30 -10.08 -9.44
N ASP A 241 0.07 -11.37 -9.19
CA ASP A 241 -0.67 -11.90 -8.05
C ASP A 241 0.16 -11.96 -6.76
N GLN A 242 1.48 -11.94 -6.87
CA GLN A 242 2.38 -11.96 -5.72
C GLN A 242 2.37 -10.63 -4.95
N TYR A 243 2.57 -10.73 -3.63
CA TYR A 243 2.58 -9.56 -2.74
C TYR A 243 3.78 -8.63 -2.97
N ASP A 244 4.90 -9.17 -3.43
CA ASP A 244 6.11 -8.45 -3.86
C ASP A 244 6.15 -8.16 -5.36
N SER A 245 5.03 -8.29 -6.06
CA SER A 245 4.98 -8.04 -7.50
C SER A 245 5.28 -6.59 -7.86
N ARG A 246 5.83 -6.36 -9.05
CA ARG A 246 6.05 -5.00 -9.60
C ARG A 246 4.76 -4.17 -9.56
N TYR A 247 3.62 -4.79 -9.89
CA TYR A 247 2.29 -4.18 -9.77
C TYR A 247 1.94 -3.78 -8.33
N HIS A 248 2.17 -4.67 -7.35
CA HIS A 248 1.94 -4.33 -5.95
C HIS A 248 2.83 -3.17 -5.49
N MET A 249 4.11 -3.19 -5.84
CA MET A 249 5.06 -2.14 -5.46
C MET A 249 4.67 -0.79 -6.06
N LEU A 250 4.31 -0.74 -7.35
CA LEU A 250 3.77 0.47 -7.97
C LEU A 250 2.47 0.95 -7.32
N ARG A 251 1.55 0.03 -6.96
CA ARG A 251 0.33 0.38 -6.22
C ARG A 251 0.65 1.00 -4.85
N MET A 252 1.69 0.51 -4.18
CA MET A 252 2.12 1.08 -2.89
C MET A 252 2.85 2.42 -3.07
N ALA A 253 3.57 2.64 -4.17
CA ALA A 253 4.09 3.95 -4.54
C ALA A 253 2.96 4.96 -4.78
N VAL A 254 1.89 4.57 -5.50
CA VAL A 254 0.66 5.38 -5.64
C VAL A 254 0.06 5.75 -4.28
N VAL A 255 -0.03 4.79 -3.34
CA VAL A 255 -0.51 5.07 -1.98
C VAL A 255 0.38 6.10 -1.27
N GLY A 256 1.72 5.97 -1.38
CA GLY A 256 2.68 6.90 -0.79
C GLY A 256 2.53 8.32 -1.36
N TYR A 257 2.56 8.45 -2.70
CA TYR A 257 2.44 9.73 -3.39
C TYR A 257 1.06 10.37 -3.22
N GLY A 258 -0.02 9.59 -3.24
CA GLY A 258 -1.37 10.08 -2.97
C GLY A 258 -1.55 10.58 -1.53
N ALA A 259 -0.93 9.91 -0.55
CA ALA A 259 -0.93 10.37 0.84
C ALA A 259 -0.06 11.62 1.04
N GLY A 260 1.09 11.70 0.36
CA GLY A 260 2.04 12.82 0.42
C GLY A 260 1.73 14.01 -0.48
N ASP A 261 0.61 13.97 -1.19
CA ASP A 261 0.16 14.97 -2.16
C ASP A 261 1.17 15.30 -3.29
N GLN A 262 1.62 14.24 -3.97
CA GLN A 262 2.56 14.30 -5.11
C GLN A 262 1.90 13.72 -6.37
N PRO A 263 0.88 14.41 -6.93
CA PRO A 263 0.09 13.88 -8.05
C PRO A 263 0.91 13.62 -9.31
N GLU A 264 1.98 14.38 -9.54
CA GLU A 264 2.92 14.19 -10.66
C GLU A 264 3.70 12.87 -10.58
N LYS A 265 4.13 12.43 -9.39
CA LYS A 265 4.74 11.11 -9.21
C LYS A 265 3.69 9.99 -9.22
N MET A 266 2.50 10.28 -8.70
CA MET A 266 1.36 9.36 -8.76
C MET A 266 0.97 9.05 -10.21
N GLU A 267 0.98 10.06 -11.10
CA GLU A 267 0.78 9.91 -12.55
C GLU A 267 1.75 8.89 -13.17
N GLY A 268 3.05 9.04 -12.92
CA GLY A 268 4.06 8.11 -13.44
C GLY A 268 3.90 6.68 -12.92
N ALA A 269 3.61 6.51 -11.63
CA ALA A 269 3.37 5.20 -11.04
C ALA A 269 2.11 4.52 -11.61
N ILE A 270 1.03 5.28 -11.87
CA ILE A 270 -0.17 4.76 -12.55
C ILE A 270 0.14 4.43 -14.01
N GLY A 271 0.95 5.24 -14.69
CA GLY A 271 1.40 4.97 -16.06
C GLY A 271 2.12 3.63 -16.20
N GLU A 272 3.02 3.30 -15.28
CA GLU A 272 3.65 1.99 -15.23
C GLU A 272 2.66 0.86 -14.93
N ILE A 273 1.67 1.07 -14.05
CA ILE A 273 0.62 0.08 -13.77
C ILE A 273 -0.23 -0.23 -15.02
N LEU A 274 -0.61 0.80 -15.78
CA LEU A 274 -1.41 0.62 -17.00
C LEU A 274 -0.68 -0.22 -18.06
N LYS A 275 0.65 -0.20 -18.10
CA LYS A 275 1.48 -1.08 -18.97
C LYS A 275 1.46 -2.55 -18.53
N LEU A 276 1.21 -2.85 -17.26
CA LEU A 276 1.18 -4.21 -16.70
C LEU A 276 -0.20 -4.88 -16.79
N LEU A 277 -1.27 -4.12 -17.03
CA LEU A 277 -2.64 -4.60 -16.97
C LEU A 277 -3.20 -4.98 -18.35
N ALA A 278 -3.24 -6.28 -18.64
CA ALA A 278 -3.86 -6.80 -19.86
C ALA A 278 -5.41 -6.66 -19.90
N GLY A 279 -6.06 -6.51 -18.74
CA GLY A 279 -7.53 -6.45 -18.63
C GLY A 279 -8.08 -5.02 -18.64
N ARG A 280 -8.94 -4.69 -19.63
CA ARG A 280 -9.53 -3.34 -19.81
C ARG A 280 -10.18 -2.79 -18.53
N ASN A 281 -11.08 -3.56 -17.92
CA ASN A 281 -11.80 -3.19 -16.69
C ASN A 281 -10.86 -2.91 -15.51
N ALA A 282 -9.81 -3.73 -15.34
CA ALA A 282 -8.82 -3.51 -14.29
C ALA A 282 -8.03 -2.21 -14.54
N ALA A 283 -7.68 -1.92 -15.79
CA ALA A 283 -7.04 -0.67 -16.18
C ALA A 283 -7.96 0.55 -16.07
N ASP A 284 -9.29 0.41 -16.22
CA ASP A 284 -10.25 1.52 -16.16
C ASP A 284 -10.36 2.14 -14.76
N ALA A 285 -10.28 1.34 -13.70
CA ALA A 285 -10.17 1.86 -12.32
C ALA A 285 -8.89 2.70 -12.11
N TRP A 286 -7.80 2.30 -12.77
CA TRP A 286 -6.54 3.04 -12.78
C TRP A 286 -6.61 4.31 -13.63
N ARG A 287 -7.28 4.29 -14.79
CA ARG A 287 -7.60 5.48 -15.60
C ARG A 287 -8.42 6.50 -14.80
N LEU A 288 -9.43 6.06 -14.04
CA LEU A 288 -10.22 6.95 -13.19
C LEU A 288 -9.36 7.62 -12.11
N THR A 289 -8.37 6.90 -11.58
CA THR A 289 -7.44 7.42 -10.57
C THR A 289 -6.43 8.39 -11.18
N LEU A 290 -5.94 8.08 -12.39
CA LEU A 290 -5.09 8.96 -13.20
C LEU A 290 -5.81 10.28 -13.54
N ALA A 291 -7.05 10.23 -14.02
CA ALA A 291 -7.84 11.42 -14.32
C ALA A 291 -8.02 12.34 -13.10
N LYS A 292 -8.23 11.77 -11.90
CA LYS A 292 -8.26 12.54 -10.65
C LYS A 292 -6.91 13.21 -10.34
N SER A 293 -5.79 12.52 -10.61
CA SER A 293 -4.44 13.10 -10.46
C SER A 293 -4.22 14.26 -11.43
N LEU A 294 -4.56 14.06 -12.70
CA LEU A 294 -4.39 15.05 -13.77
C LEU A 294 -5.21 16.31 -13.48
N ARG A 295 -6.49 16.15 -13.08
CA ARG A 295 -7.31 17.29 -12.64
C ARG A 295 -6.69 18.03 -11.45
N LYS A 296 -6.13 17.33 -10.46
CA LYS A 296 -5.47 17.98 -9.31
C LYS A 296 -4.24 18.80 -9.72
N GLN A 297 -3.60 18.46 -10.83
CA GLN A 297 -2.50 19.22 -11.44
C GLN A 297 -2.98 20.35 -12.39
N GLY A 298 -4.29 20.56 -12.56
CA GLY A 298 -4.84 21.48 -13.57
C GLY A 298 -4.73 20.97 -15.02
N LYS A 299 -4.37 19.70 -15.24
CA LYS A 299 -4.24 19.07 -16.56
C LYS A 299 -5.60 18.57 -17.08
N GLU A 300 -6.60 19.44 -17.11
CA GLU A 300 -8.01 19.05 -17.27
C GLU A 300 -8.33 18.43 -18.64
N THR A 301 -7.76 18.97 -19.73
CA THR A 301 -7.87 18.36 -21.08
C THR A 301 -7.33 16.92 -21.11
N GLN A 302 -6.25 16.64 -20.38
CA GLN A 302 -5.67 15.30 -20.28
C GLN A 302 -6.56 14.39 -19.40
N ALA A 303 -7.12 14.92 -18.31
CA ALA A 303 -8.07 14.19 -17.49
C ALA A 303 -9.32 13.78 -18.28
N ILE A 304 -9.88 14.67 -19.10
CA ILE A 304 -11.00 14.39 -20.01
C ILE A 304 -10.64 13.29 -21.02
N ALA A 305 -9.45 13.36 -21.64
CA ALA A 305 -8.98 12.34 -22.58
C ALA A 305 -8.85 10.94 -21.91
N VAL A 306 -8.28 10.87 -20.72
CA VAL A 306 -8.19 9.62 -19.93
C VAL A 306 -9.57 9.09 -19.52
N LEU A 307 -10.52 9.98 -19.22
CA LEU A 307 -11.91 9.60 -18.92
C LEU A 307 -12.64 9.05 -20.16
N ALA A 308 -12.37 9.57 -21.36
CA ALA A 308 -12.95 9.04 -22.60
C ALA A 308 -12.63 7.54 -22.77
N ASP A 309 -11.38 7.14 -22.47
CA ASP A 309 -10.89 5.77 -22.59
C ASP A 309 -11.49 4.77 -21.56
N ILE A 310 -12.27 5.21 -20.57
CA ILE A 310 -12.96 4.35 -19.59
C ILE A 310 -14.28 3.79 -20.13
N HIS A 311 -14.45 2.46 -20.03
CA HIS A 311 -15.56 1.70 -20.59
C HIS A 311 -16.24 0.74 -19.59
N ASP A 312 -15.63 0.42 -18.45
CA ASP A 312 -16.25 -0.43 -17.42
C ASP A 312 -17.57 0.19 -16.88
N PRO A 313 -18.74 -0.46 -17.08
CA PRO A 313 -20.05 0.07 -16.66
C PRO A 313 -20.15 0.34 -15.16
N SER A 314 -19.41 -0.39 -14.32
CA SER A 314 -19.47 -0.25 -12.86
C SER A 314 -18.90 1.08 -12.35
N ILE A 315 -18.04 1.74 -13.13
CA ILE A 315 -17.43 3.03 -12.76
C ILE A 315 -17.88 4.20 -13.64
N VAL A 316 -18.78 3.98 -14.61
CA VAL A 316 -19.38 5.05 -15.44
C VAL A 316 -19.96 6.19 -14.60
N PRO A 317 -20.74 5.96 -13.51
CA PRO A 317 -21.25 7.05 -12.68
C PRO A 317 -20.15 7.91 -12.04
N ALA A 318 -19.01 7.30 -11.69
CA ALA A 318 -17.87 8.01 -11.12
C ALA A 318 -17.04 8.76 -12.18
N LYS A 319 -17.01 8.25 -13.43
CA LYS A 319 -16.49 8.95 -14.62
C LYS A 319 -17.34 10.19 -14.92
N GLU A 320 -18.66 10.04 -15.00
CA GLU A 320 -19.60 11.13 -15.29
C GLU A 320 -19.55 12.23 -14.23
N GLN A 321 -19.56 11.85 -12.94
CA GLN A 321 -19.41 12.79 -11.83
C GLN A 321 -18.09 13.58 -11.91
N LEU A 322 -16.98 12.92 -12.25
CA LEU A 322 -15.69 13.60 -12.40
C LEU A 322 -15.69 14.53 -13.62
N LEU A 323 -16.27 14.09 -14.75
CA LEU A 323 -16.36 14.87 -15.98
C LEU A 323 -17.16 16.17 -15.78
N ALA A 324 -18.35 16.08 -15.19
CA ALA A 324 -19.18 17.25 -14.85
C ALA A 324 -18.41 18.21 -13.94
N SER A 325 -17.77 17.68 -12.89
CA SER A 325 -17.01 18.52 -11.96
C SER A 325 -15.76 19.17 -12.56
N ILE A 326 -15.27 18.73 -13.74
CA ILE A 326 -14.24 19.46 -14.50
C ILE A 326 -14.92 20.62 -15.25
N GLN A 327 -16.00 20.33 -15.96
CA GLN A 327 -16.77 21.30 -16.76
C GLN A 327 -17.38 22.45 -15.94
N ASP A 328 -17.67 22.24 -14.65
CA ASP A 328 -18.13 23.27 -13.72
C ASP A 328 -17.02 24.27 -13.27
N THR A 329 -15.79 24.15 -13.80
CA THR A 329 -14.62 24.97 -13.40
C THR A 329 -14.27 26.07 -14.42
N ASP A 330 -14.86 26.03 -15.62
CA ASP A 330 -14.75 27.04 -16.69
C ASP A 330 -15.85 28.12 -16.60
#